data_AF-A0A4S5CIE2-F1
#
_entry.id   AF-A0A4S5CIE2-F1
#
_cell.length_a   1.000
_cell.length_b   1.000
_cell.length_c   1.000
_cell.angle_alpha   90.00
_cell.angle_beta   90.00
_cell.angle_gamma   90.00
#
_symmetry.space_group_name_H-M   'P 1'
#
loop_
_entity.id
_entity.type
_entity.pdbx_description
1 polymer ?
#
loop_
_entity_poly.entity_id
_entity_poly.type
_entity_poly.pdbx_seq_one_letter_code
_entity_poly.pdbx_strand_id
1 'polypeptide(L)'
;MASIVLSEVPLANLKKLSRETFPAIKSSHLTEALASALGFRTHASLLAALVVPATDADIVLLDELPFRQRLSDLGYKVPEKFSFEDFIEVRWGTDKKTGRAKKVNVERPHAHETTLISTVCKNGSPVKYESARARAWRNLLVSAVNAALEHKLFTFRPGDNRWPKEPYGEHRFEFTLANGMPGAGFVRDVGYDELVVYATAEPTDGPVRWDSERQAGSATGFVFLERSRGAWLQSAEGTFHGTRPATASLAEMSVAPHGYGDRGQVIM
;
A
#
# COMPACT_ATOMS: atom_id res chain seq x y z
N MET A 1 0.35 -8.37 6.58
CA MET A 1 0.25 -8.32 5.12
C MET A 1 1.57 -7.81 4.58
N ALA A 2 2.02 -8.38 3.47
CA ALA A 2 3.09 -7.87 2.62
C ALA A 2 2.52 -7.73 1.21
N SER A 3 3.23 -7.06 0.31
CA SER A 3 2.82 -6.95 -1.09
C SER A 3 3.70 -7.77 -2.02
N ILE A 4 3.16 -8.10 -3.18
CA ILE A 4 3.87 -8.83 -4.23
C ILE A 4 3.38 -8.36 -5.61
N VAL A 5 4.28 -8.28 -6.58
CA VAL A 5 3.89 -8.15 -7.99
C VAL A 5 3.33 -9.48 -8.47
N LEU A 6 2.16 -9.46 -9.08
CA LEU A 6 1.48 -10.65 -9.57
C LEU A 6 2.13 -11.18 -10.87
N SER A 7 3.35 -11.69 -10.76
CA SER A 7 4.14 -12.26 -11.86
C SER A 7 4.86 -13.55 -11.43
N GLU A 8 5.38 -14.30 -12.42
CA GLU A 8 5.93 -15.63 -12.18
C GLU A 8 7.12 -15.67 -11.22
N VAL A 9 8.07 -14.73 -11.37
CA VAL A 9 9.33 -14.75 -10.61
C VAL A 9 9.11 -14.48 -9.10
N PRO A 10 8.42 -13.39 -8.68
CA PRO A 10 8.10 -13.17 -7.28
C PRO A 10 7.27 -14.32 -6.68
N LEU A 11 6.31 -14.86 -7.43
CA LEU A 11 5.46 -15.95 -6.95
C LEU A 11 6.25 -17.25 -6.72
N ALA A 12 7.17 -17.58 -7.63
CA ALA A 12 8.05 -18.73 -7.49
C ALA A 12 8.96 -18.60 -6.25
N ASN A 13 9.51 -17.40 -6.01
CA ASN A 13 10.33 -17.12 -4.84
C ASN A 13 9.51 -17.13 -3.54
N LEU A 14 8.29 -16.61 -3.54
CA LEU A 14 7.38 -16.71 -2.39
C LEU A 14 7.07 -18.17 -2.05
N LYS A 15 6.81 -19.01 -3.06
CA LYS A 15 6.61 -20.44 -2.87
C LYS A 15 7.85 -21.11 -2.26
N LYS A 16 9.05 -20.75 -2.73
CA LYS A 16 10.31 -21.26 -2.16
C LYS A 16 10.46 -20.90 -0.68
N LEU A 17 10.31 -19.63 -0.33
CA LEU A 17 10.38 -19.14 1.07
C LEU A 17 9.33 -19.81 1.96
N SER A 18 8.13 -20.01 1.44
CA SER A 18 7.05 -20.69 2.17
C SER A 18 7.38 -22.16 2.43
N ARG A 19 8.01 -22.86 1.48
CA ARG A 19 8.45 -24.26 1.66
C ARG A 19 9.55 -24.40 2.71
N GLU A 20 10.49 -23.46 2.73
CA GLU A 20 11.56 -23.43 3.73
C GLU A 20 10.99 -23.18 5.14
N THR A 21 9.99 -22.32 5.25
CA THR A 21 9.32 -21.98 6.52
C THR A 21 8.40 -23.09 7.01
N PHE A 22 7.72 -23.79 6.10
CA PHE A 22 6.73 -24.82 6.42
C PHE A 22 7.08 -26.18 5.79
N PRO A 23 8.19 -26.81 6.20
CA PRO A 23 8.71 -28.02 5.56
C PRO A 23 7.77 -29.24 5.66
N ALA A 24 6.89 -29.26 6.67
CA ALA A 24 5.90 -30.32 6.87
C ALA A 24 4.63 -30.18 6.00
N ILE A 25 4.43 -29.03 5.35
CA ILE A 25 3.24 -28.79 4.52
C ILE A 25 3.54 -29.23 3.08
N LYS A 26 2.62 -30.00 2.49
CA LYS A 26 2.76 -30.43 1.09
C LYS A 26 2.83 -29.20 0.16
N SER A 27 3.72 -29.27 -0.84
CA SER A 27 3.93 -28.18 -1.80
C SER A 27 2.65 -27.74 -2.51
N SER A 28 1.78 -28.69 -2.89
CA SER A 28 0.48 -28.38 -3.50
C SER A 28 -0.46 -27.62 -2.56
N HIS A 29 -0.49 -27.98 -1.28
CA HIS A 29 -1.30 -27.31 -0.26
C HIS A 29 -0.80 -25.90 0.04
N LEU A 30 0.54 -25.70 0.08
CA LEU A 30 1.12 -24.35 0.17
C LEU A 30 0.71 -23.49 -1.02
N THR A 31 0.76 -24.04 -2.23
CA THR A 31 0.38 -23.29 -3.43
C THR A 31 -1.10 -22.90 -3.44
N GLU A 32 -1.99 -23.78 -2.99
CA GLU A 32 -3.41 -23.45 -2.80
C GLU A 32 -3.62 -22.37 -1.73
N ALA A 33 -2.89 -22.44 -0.61
CA ALA A 33 -2.96 -21.43 0.43
C ALA A 33 -2.43 -20.06 -0.02
N LEU A 34 -1.35 -20.03 -0.80
CA LEU A 34 -0.83 -18.80 -1.41
C LEU A 34 -1.83 -18.20 -2.40
N ALA A 35 -2.53 -19.02 -3.18
CA ALA A 35 -3.62 -18.54 -4.03
C ALA A 35 -4.73 -17.88 -3.20
N SER A 36 -5.16 -18.51 -2.10
CA SER A 36 -6.13 -17.92 -1.18
C SER A 36 -5.64 -16.61 -0.55
N ALA A 37 -4.36 -16.53 -0.17
CA ALA A 37 -3.74 -15.32 0.37
C ALA A 37 -3.78 -14.13 -0.61
N LEU A 38 -3.78 -14.43 -1.91
CA LEU A 38 -3.86 -13.46 -3.01
C LEU A 38 -5.29 -13.21 -3.50
N GLY A 39 -6.31 -13.74 -2.80
CA GLY A 39 -7.73 -13.57 -3.16
C GLY A 39 -8.25 -14.53 -4.24
N PHE A 40 -7.45 -15.50 -4.67
CA PHE A 40 -7.84 -16.50 -5.66
C PHE A 40 -8.43 -17.75 -5.00
N ARG A 41 -9.48 -18.31 -5.63
CA ARG A 41 -10.14 -19.52 -5.12
C ARG A 41 -9.28 -20.78 -5.29
N THR A 42 -8.48 -20.82 -6.36
CA THR A 42 -7.63 -21.97 -6.71
C THR A 42 -6.30 -21.50 -7.29
N HIS A 43 -5.27 -22.35 -7.24
CA HIS A 43 -4.02 -22.04 -7.92
C HIS A 43 -4.18 -21.86 -9.43
N ALA A 44 -5.07 -22.62 -10.06
CA ALA A 44 -5.35 -22.48 -11.49
C ALA A 44 -5.88 -21.08 -11.83
N SER A 45 -6.78 -20.52 -10.99
CA SER A 45 -7.27 -19.15 -11.19
C SER A 45 -6.18 -18.09 -10.98
N LEU A 46 -5.23 -18.34 -10.08
CA LEU A 46 -4.03 -17.50 -9.91
C LEU A 46 -3.14 -17.54 -11.17
N LEU A 47 -2.86 -18.73 -11.72
CA LEU A 47 -2.03 -18.86 -12.92
C LEU A 47 -2.63 -18.14 -14.13
N ALA A 48 -3.97 -18.18 -14.27
CA ALA A 48 -4.65 -17.45 -15.34
C ALA A 48 -4.49 -15.93 -15.24
N ALA A 49 -4.24 -15.38 -14.04
CA ALA A 49 -4.00 -13.95 -13.83
C ALA A 49 -2.55 -13.51 -14.11
N LEU A 50 -1.60 -14.45 -14.26
CA LEU A 50 -0.18 -14.15 -14.52
C LEU A 50 0.15 -13.82 -15.99
N VAL A 51 -0.86 -13.77 -16.87
CA VAL A 51 -0.67 -13.57 -18.32
C VAL A 51 -0.23 -12.14 -18.66
N VAL A 52 -0.35 -11.20 -17.72
CA VAL A 52 0.07 -9.80 -17.90
C VAL A 52 1.60 -9.68 -17.80
N PRO A 53 2.26 -8.89 -18.67
CA PRO A 53 3.69 -8.61 -18.53
C PRO A 53 4.06 -8.10 -17.13
N ALA A 54 5.18 -8.56 -16.58
CA ALA A 54 5.60 -8.20 -15.21
C ALA A 54 5.74 -6.68 -14.97
N THR A 55 6.02 -5.91 -16.03
CA THR A 55 6.10 -4.45 -16.02
C THR A 55 4.75 -3.77 -15.76
N ASP A 56 3.64 -4.43 -16.10
CA ASP A 56 2.28 -3.90 -15.93
C ASP A 56 1.41 -4.72 -14.97
N ALA A 57 1.92 -5.86 -14.49
CA ALA A 57 1.24 -6.69 -13.50
C ALA A 57 0.88 -5.88 -12.24
N ASP A 58 -0.27 -6.20 -11.64
CA ASP A 58 -0.72 -5.52 -10.44
C ASP A 58 0.17 -5.87 -9.23
N ILE A 59 0.31 -4.92 -8.30
CA ILE A 59 0.85 -5.16 -6.98
C ILE A 59 -0.33 -5.45 -6.06
N VAL A 60 -0.31 -6.62 -5.42
CA VAL A 60 -1.42 -7.10 -4.59
C VAL A 60 -0.96 -7.40 -3.17
N LEU A 61 -1.88 -7.28 -2.22
CA LEU A 61 -1.63 -7.64 -0.82
C LEU A 61 -1.75 -9.14 -0.62
N LEU A 62 -0.82 -9.70 0.15
CA LEU A 62 -0.88 -11.04 0.71
C LEU A 62 -1.55 -10.98 2.07
N ASP A 63 -2.73 -11.58 2.17
CA ASP A 63 -3.49 -11.67 3.41
C ASP A 63 -3.16 -12.96 4.17
N GLU A 64 -2.66 -12.81 5.40
CA GLU A 64 -2.35 -13.94 6.28
C GLU A 64 -3.59 -14.70 6.76
N LEU A 65 -4.77 -14.08 6.79
CA LEU A 65 -5.98 -14.73 7.29
C LEU A 65 -6.51 -15.81 6.32
N PRO A 66 -6.78 -15.51 5.02
CA PRO A 66 -7.12 -16.54 4.03
C PRO A 66 -6.04 -17.61 3.88
N PHE A 67 -4.75 -17.24 3.97
CA PHE A 67 -3.65 -18.19 3.95
C PHE A 67 -3.76 -19.23 5.07
N ARG A 68 -3.92 -18.75 6.31
CA ARG A 68 -4.05 -19.61 7.50
C ARG A 68 -5.32 -20.43 7.47
N GLN A 69 -6.44 -19.83 7.08
CA GLN A 69 -7.72 -20.54 6.96
C GLN A 69 -7.60 -21.69 5.97
N ARG A 70 -7.04 -21.44 4.78
CA ARG A 70 -6.88 -22.47 3.74
C ARG A 70 -5.98 -23.61 4.21
N LEU A 71 -4.90 -23.32 4.93
CA LEU A 71 -4.04 -24.36 5.51
C LEU A 71 -4.74 -25.15 6.62
N SER A 72 -5.55 -24.47 7.44
CA SER A 72 -6.39 -25.12 8.47
C SER A 72 -7.38 -26.10 7.84
N ASP A 73 -8.06 -25.71 6.77
CA ASP A 73 -9.01 -26.57 6.03
C ASP A 73 -8.32 -27.82 5.46
N LEU A 74 -7.03 -27.71 5.14
CA LEU A 74 -6.19 -28.80 4.65
C LEU A 74 -5.51 -29.61 5.77
N GLY A 75 -5.85 -29.33 7.04
CA GLY A 75 -5.38 -30.07 8.21
C GLY A 75 -4.06 -29.61 8.81
N TYR A 76 -3.58 -28.40 8.47
CA TYR A 76 -2.34 -27.83 9.02
C TYR A 76 -2.60 -26.70 9.99
N LYS A 77 -1.75 -26.59 11.02
CA LYS A 77 -1.76 -25.46 11.94
C LYS A 77 -0.62 -24.50 11.62
N VAL A 78 -0.96 -23.25 11.36
CA VAL A 78 0.00 -22.15 11.19
C VAL A 78 -0.01 -21.28 12.45
N PRO A 79 1.15 -20.83 12.96
CA PRO A 79 1.20 -19.92 14.10
C PRO A 79 0.36 -18.67 13.87
N GLU A 80 -0.40 -18.22 14.87
CA GLU A 80 -1.24 -17.01 14.74
C GLU A 80 -0.43 -15.75 14.46
N LYS A 81 0.80 -15.71 14.95
CA LYS A 81 1.76 -14.62 14.78
C LYS A 81 2.50 -14.65 13.44
N PHE A 82 2.22 -15.62 12.56
CA PHE A 82 2.85 -15.68 11.24
C PHE A 82 2.54 -14.42 10.45
N SER A 83 3.55 -13.87 9.78
CA SER A 83 3.43 -12.72 8.90
C SER A 83 4.29 -12.91 7.65
N PHE A 84 3.76 -12.55 6.48
CA PHE A 84 4.58 -12.51 5.27
C PHE A 84 5.70 -11.46 5.35
N GLU A 85 5.57 -10.47 6.24
CA GLU A 85 6.63 -9.48 6.54
C GLU A 85 7.89 -10.10 7.17
N ASP A 86 7.80 -11.33 7.70
CA ASP A 86 8.95 -12.05 8.25
C ASP A 86 9.85 -12.66 7.15
N PHE A 87 9.33 -12.79 5.93
CA PHE A 87 10.13 -13.21 4.75
C PHE A 87 10.93 -12.06 4.15
N ILE A 88 10.67 -10.84 4.58
CA ILE A 88 11.29 -9.63 4.03
C ILE A 88 12.55 -9.31 4.84
N GLU A 89 13.65 -9.17 4.12
CA GLU A 89 14.93 -8.77 4.69
C GLU A 89 14.82 -7.45 5.47
N VAL A 90 15.49 -7.42 6.62
CA VAL A 90 15.55 -6.26 7.51
C VAL A 90 16.99 -6.04 7.96
N ARG A 91 17.32 -4.78 8.26
CA ARG A 91 18.52 -4.45 9.01
C ARG A 91 18.19 -4.31 10.49
N TRP A 92 19.12 -4.69 11.35
CA TRP A 92 19.02 -4.37 12.78
C TRP A 92 19.71 -3.03 13.06
N GLY A 93 18.98 -2.16 13.74
CA GLY A 93 19.48 -0.89 14.27
C GLY A 93 19.19 -0.77 15.76
N THR A 94 19.48 0.39 16.31
CA THR A 94 19.23 0.70 17.72
C THR A 94 18.22 1.83 17.81
N ASP A 95 17.20 1.66 18.64
CA ASP A 95 16.27 2.72 18.95
C ASP A 95 16.96 3.81 19.78
N LYS A 96 16.98 5.05 19.27
CA LYS A 96 17.71 6.16 19.92
C LYS A 96 17.15 6.54 21.29
N LYS A 97 15.87 6.28 21.57
CA LYS A 97 15.21 6.67 22.82
C LYS A 97 15.38 5.60 23.90
N THR A 98 15.28 4.33 23.51
CA THR A 98 15.25 3.18 24.44
C THR A 98 16.54 2.38 24.47
N GLY A 99 17.45 2.58 23.51
CA GLY A 99 18.68 1.80 23.35
C GLY A 99 18.46 0.35 22.91
N ARG A 100 17.22 -0.06 22.64
CA ARG A 100 16.88 -1.45 22.27
C ARG A 100 17.14 -1.71 20.79
N ALA A 101 17.49 -2.95 20.47
CA ALA A 101 17.58 -3.40 19.09
C ALA A 101 16.20 -3.28 18.41
N LYS A 102 16.18 -2.75 17.18
CA LYS A 102 14.97 -2.62 16.36
C LYS A 102 15.24 -3.07 14.92
N LYS A 103 14.22 -3.64 14.29
CA LYS A 103 14.22 -3.93 12.84
C LYS A 103 14.02 -2.62 12.08
N VAL A 104 14.69 -2.47 10.94
CA VAL A 104 14.66 -1.30 10.07
C VAL A 104 14.49 -1.81 8.64
N ASN A 105 13.62 -1.16 7.84
CA ASN A 105 13.49 -1.51 6.42
C ASN A 105 14.82 -1.23 5.70
N VAL A 106 15.20 -2.14 4.81
CA VAL A 106 16.34 -1.97 3.90
C VAL A 106 15.83 -1.39 2.60
N GLU A 107 16.60 -0.51 1.98
CA GLU A 107 16.36 -0.06 0.61
C GLU A 107 16.48 -1.24 -0.36
N ARG A 108 15.40 -1.51 -1.11
CA ARG A 108 15.28 -2.68 -1.98
C ARG A 108 14.48 -2.31 -3.23
N PRO A 109 14.99 -1.40 -4.08
CA PRO A 109 14.20 -0.87 -5.19
C PRO A 109 13.76 -1.96 -6.18
N HIS A 110 14.56 -3.02 -6.33
CA HIS A 110 14.27 -4.17 -7.21
C HIS A 110 13.47 -5.30 -6.54
N ALA A 111 12.94 -5.09 -5.32
CA ALA A 111 12.15 -6.14 -4.64
C ALA A 111 10.95 -6.57 -5.48
N HIS A 112 10.33 -5.63 -6.19
CA HIS A 112 9.17 -5.87 -7.06
C HIS A 112 9.46 -6.85 -8.21
N GLU A 113 10.73 -7.01 -8.62
CA GLU A 113 11.13 -7.93 -9.70
C GLU A 113 11.30 -9.37 -9.21
N THR A 114 11.57 -9.55 -7.91
CA THR A 114 12.11 -10.82 -7.40
C THR A 114 11.35 -11.39 -6.22
N THR A 115 10.66 -10.58 -5.41
CA THR A 115 10.21 -11.04 -4.09
C THR A 115 9.10 -10.14 -3.51
N LEU A 116 8.87 -10.28 -2.21
CA LEU A 116 7.92 -9.49 -1.45
C LEU A 116 8.40 -8.06 -1.21
N ILE A 117 7.43 -7.16 -1.25
CA ILE A 117 7.54 -5.74 -0.96
C ILE A 117 6.95 -5.51 0.44
N SER A 118 7.67 -4.80 1.31
CA SER A 118 7.14 -4.52 2.65
C SER A 118 6.04 -3.48 2.57
N THR A 119 4.98 -3.69 3.33
CA THR A 119 3.89 -2.70 3.50
C THR A 119 3.94 -2.04 4.86
N VAL A 120 4.95 -2.36 5.66
CA VAL A 120 5.08 -1.89 7.04
C VAL A 120 6.36 -1.09 7.20
N CYS A 121 6.21 0.13 7.69
CA CYS A 121 7.35 0.91 8.17
C CYS A 121 7.80 0.35 9.53
N LYS A 122 8.94 -0.34 9.55
CA LYS A 122 9.59 -0.92 10.74
C LYS A 122 10.39 0.11 11.54
N ASN A 123 10.59 1.32 10.99
CA ASN A 123 11.46 2.34 11.57
C ASN A 123 10.89 3.02 12.83
N GLY A 124 9.60 2.85 13.11
CA GLY A 124 8.95 3.39 14.31
C GLY A 124 7.67 2.63 14.70
N SER A 125 6.94 3.19 15.68
CA SER A 125 5.72 2.59 16.20
C SER A 125 4.63 2.52 15.12
N PRO A 126 3.83 1.43 15.08
CA PRO A 126 2.69 1.33 14.18
C PRO A 126 1.76 2.54 14.33
N VAL A 127 1.42 3.17 13.21
CA VAL A 127 0.46 4.27 13.21
C VAL A 127 -0.93 3.74 13.51
N LYS A 128 -1.64 4.42 14.41
CA LYS A 128 -3.03 4.11 14.77
C LYS A 128 -3.92 5.32 14.45
N TYR A 129 -5.00 5.08 13.71
CA TYR A 129 -5.99 6.11 13.37
C TYR A 129 -7.17 6.07 14.35
N GLU A 130 -6.93 6.54 15.58
CA GLU A 130 -7.92 6.46 16.66
C GLU A 130 -8.95 7.61 16.62
N SER A 131 -8.57 8.78 16.11
CA SER A 131 -9.45 9.94 16.00
C SER A 131 -10.28 9.90 14.71
N ALA A 132 -11.47 10.53 14.72
CA ALA A 132 -12.28 10.68 13.50
C ALA A 132 -11.52 11.44 12.41
N ARG A 133 -10.73 12.44 12.80
CA ARG A 133 -9.86 13.20 11.89
C ARG A 133 -8.80 12.31 11.24
N ALA A 134 -8.15 11.46 12.03
CA ALA A 134 -7.12 10.52 11.57
C ALA A 134 -7.72 9.50 10.59
N ARG A 135 -8.90 8.97 10.89
CA ARG A 135 -9.65 8.08 9.99
C ARG A 135 -10.08 8.79 8.71
N ALA A 136 -10.60 10.00 8.79
CA ALA A 136 -11.02 10.79 7.64
C ALA A 136 -9.84 11.09 6.70
N TRP A 137 -8.69 11.51 7.25
CA TRP A 137 -7.45 11.68 6.49
C TRP A 137 -7.07 10.40 5.77
N ARG A 138 -6.96 9.30 6.51
CA ARG A 138 -6.55 8.00 5.96
C ARG A 138 -7.51 7.54 4.86
N ASN A 139 -8.81 7.60 5.09
CA ASN A 139 -9.81 7.14 4.13
C ASN A 139 -9.84 8.00 2.86
N LEU A 140 -9.71 9.32 2.98
CA LEU A 140 -9.62 10.22 1.82
C LEU A 140 -8.38 9.90 0.97
N LEU A 141 -7.21 9.75 1.60
CA LEU A 141 -5.96 9.58 0.86
C LEU A 141 -5.75 8.17 0.33
N VAL A 142 -6.22 7.14 1.04
CA VAL A 142 -6.28 5.78 0.48
C VAL A 142 -7.19 5.75 -0.75
N SER A 143 -8.34 6.44 -0.72
CA SER A 143 -9.23 6.50 -1.89
C SER A 143 -8.56 7.18 -3.08
N ALA A 144 -7.88 8.31 -2.86
CA ALA A 144 -7.19 9.03 -3.92
C ALA A 144 -6.01 8.22 -4.51
N VAL A 145 -5.22 7.56 -3.67
CA VAL A 145 -4.10 6.72 -4.12
C VAL A 145 -4.62 5.51 -4.90
N ASN A 146 -5.66 4.83 -4.42
CA ASN A 146 -6.30 3.74 -5.15
C ASN A 146 -6.77 4.21 -6.54
N ALA A 147 -7.45 5.35 -6.61
CA ALA A 147 -7.90 5.91 -7.88
C ALA A 147 -6.73 6.24 -8.82
N ALA A 148 -5.65 6.83 -8.31
CA ALA A 148 -4.47 7.12 -9.13
C ALA A 148 -3.80 5.84 -9.67
N LEU A 149 -3.81 4.74 -8.91
CA LEU A 149 -3.36 3.43 -9.38
C LEU A 149 -4.30 2.84 -10.44
N GLU A 150 -5.62 3.01 -10.29
CA GLU A 150 -6.62 2.57 -11.27
C GLU A 150 -6.51 3.34 -12.59
N HIS A 151 -6.26 4.64 -12.53
CA HIS A 151 -5.92 5.49 -13.69
C HIS A 151 -4.53 5.20 -14.25
N LYS A 152 -3.77 4.27 -13.65
CA LYS A 152 -2.41 3.89 -14.03
C LYS A 152 -1.48 5.12 -14.16
N LEU A 153 -1.62 6.10 -13.27
CA LEU A 153 -0.73 7.26 -13.24
C LEU A 153 0.66 6.86 -12.75
N PHE A 154 0.75 5.95 -11.79
CA PHE A 154 2.01 5.39 -11.29
C PHE A 154 1.80 3.96 -10.79
N THR A 155 2.89 3.30 -10.40
CA THR A 155 2.82 2.14 -9.49
C THR A 155 3.76 2.31 -8.31
N PHE A 156 3.64 1.44 -7.30
CA PHE A 156 4.56 1.40 -6.16
C PHE A 156 5.96 0.84 -6.51
N ARG A 157 6.22 0.53 -7.78
CA ARG A 157 7.59 0.28 -8.26
C ARG A 157 8.37 1.61 -8.24
N PRO A 158 9.61 1.64 -7.71
CA PRO A 158 10.48 2.81 -7.83
C PRO A 158 10.61 3.27 -9.28
N GLY A 159 10.58 4.59 -9.49
CA GLY A 159 10.68 5.20 -10.81
C GLY A 159 9.51 4.99 -11.79
N ASP A 160 8.48 4.20 -11.46
CA ASP A 160 7.36 3.91 -12.36
C ASP A 160 6.27 5.01 -12.30
N ASN A 161 6.64 6.17 -12.84
CA ASN A 161 5.73 7.28 -13.10
C ASN A 161 5.30 7.21 -14.57
N ARG A 162 4.00 7.15 -14.84
CA ARG A 162 3.43 6.89 -16.18
C ARG A 162 2.89 8.15 -16.84
N TRP A 163 3.46 9.29 -16.47
CA TRP A 163 3.23 10.59 -17.09
C TRP A 163 4.52 11.13 -17.73
N PRO A 164 4.43 12.08 -18.68
CA PRO A 164 5.62 12.72 -19.27
C PRO A 164 6.49 13.35 -18.18
N LYS A 165 7.83 13.25 -18.30
CA LYS A 165 8.77 13.88 -17.35
C LYS A 165 8.74 15.41 -17.47
N GLU A 166 7.73 16.01 -16.88
CA GLU A 166 7.63 17.45 -16.68
C GLU A 166 8.21 17.78 -15.29
N PRO A 167 9.22 18.66 -15.20
CA PRO A 167 9.92 18.93 -13.93
C PRO A 167 9.03 19.42 -12.78
N TYR A 168 7.82 19.91 -13.11
CA TYR A 168 6.84 20.46 -12.18
C TYR A 168 5.40 20.00 -12.52
N GLY A 169 5.24 18.93 -13.31
CA GLY A 169 3.93 18.48 -13.75
C GLY A 169 3.09 17.92 -12.60
N GLU A 170 1.96 18.57 -12.32
CA GLU A 170 0.89 17.96 -11.53
C GLU A 170 0.00 17.12 -12.45
N HIS A 171 -0.21 15.86 -12.09
CA HIS A 171 -1.09 14.98 -12.86
C HIS A 171 -2.42 14.81 -12.13
N ARG A 172 -3.41 15.57 -12.60
CA ARG A 172 -4.75 15.67 -12.01
C ARG A 172 -5.64 14.51 -12.42
N PHE A 173 -6.51 14.09 -11.52
CA PHE A 173 -7.50 13.05 -11.75
C PHE A 173 -8.73 13.29 -10.88
N GLU A 174 -9.86 12.76 -11.35
CA GLU A 174 -11.12 12.74 -10.62
C GLU A 174 -11.43 11.31 -10.19
N PHE A 175 -12.16 11.18 -9.09
CA PHE A 175 -12.55 9.89 -8.53
C PHE A 175 -13.84 10.01 -7.72
N THR A 176 -14.45 8.87 -7.39
CA THR A 176 -15.62 8.81 -6.50
C THR A 176 -15.22 8.12 -5.21
N LEU A 177 -15.50 8.76 -4.07
CA LEU A 177 -15.28 8.19 -2.74
C LEU A 177 -16.28 7.05 -2.47
N ALA A 178 -15.93 6.14 -1.55
CA ALA A 178 -16.77 4.98 -1.24
C ALA A 178 -18.18 5.37 -0.71
N ASN A 179 -18.32 6.57 -0.14
CA ASN A 179 -19.60 7.13 0.31
C ASN A 179 -20.35 7.92 -0.80
N GLY A 180 -19.87 7.90 -2.04
CA GLY A 180 -20.47 8.57 -3.20
C GLY A 180 -20.07 10.04 -3.38
N MET A 181 -19.27 10.62 -2.47
CA MET A 181 -18.80 12.00 -2.63
C MET A 181 -17.85 12.11 -3.84
N PRO A 182 -17.96 13.16 -4.67
CA PRO A 182 -16.98 13.42 -5.72
C PRO A 182 -15.64 13.79 -5.08
N GLY A 183 -14.55 13.31 -5.70
CA GLY A 183 -13.19 13.58 -5.29
C GLY A 183 -12.35 14.05 -6.46
N ALA A 184 -11.39 14.92 -6.18
CA ALA A 184 -10.35 15.33 -7.12
C ALA A 184 -8.99 15.25 -6.45
N GLY A 185 -7.97 14.88 -7.21
CA GLY A 185 -6.62 14.75 -6.70
C GLY A 185 -5.59 15.08 -7.75
N PHE A 186 -4.35 15.16 -7.31
CA PHE A 186 -3.20 15.17 -8.19
C PHE A 186 -2.03 14.44 -7.56
N VAL A 187 -1.14 13.96 -8.42
CA VAL A 187 0.12 13.34 -8.02
C VAL A 187 1.29 14.14 -8.59
N ARG A 188 2.37 14.22 -7.81
CA ARG A 188 3.62 14.86 -8.20
C ARG A 188 4.82 14.04 -7.70
N ASP A 189 5.86 13.97 -8.52
CA ASP A 189 7.16 13.44 -8.13
C ASP A 189 7.91 14.45 -7.25
N VAL A 190 8.39 14.01 -6.09
CA VAL A 190 9.15 14.85 -5.15
C VAL A 190 10.62 14.42 -5.03
N GLY A 191 11.08 13.54 -5.92
CA GLY A 191 12.42 12.97 -5.92
C GLY A 191 12.57 11.76 -4.99
N TYR A 192 13.73 11.12 -5.03
CA TYR A 192 14.09 9.98 -4.17
C TYR A 192 13.11 8.79 -4.23
N ASP A 193 12.49 8.57 -5.40
CA ASP A 193 11.42 7.59 -5.62
C ASP A 193 10.18 7.80 -4.75
N GLU A 194 10.00 8.99 -4.18
CA GLU A 194 8.81 9.37 -3.44
C GLU A 194 7.84 10.15 -4.33
N LEU A 195 6.54 9.95 -4.08
CA LEU A 195 5.47 10.74 -4.68
C LEU A 195 4.71 11.45 -3.59
N VAL A 196 4.15 12.61 -3.91
CA VAL A 196 3.11 13.23 -3.10
C VAL A 196 1.77 13.12 -3.83
N VAL A 197 0.74 12.68 -3.11
CA VAL A 197 -0.64 12.64 -3.59
C VAL A 197 -1.47 13.61 -2.77
N TYR A 198 -2.16 14.50 -3.46
CA TYR A 198 -3.13 15.43 -2.90
C TYR A 198 -4.54 14.96 -3.23
N ALA A 199 -5.47 15.19 -2.30
CA ALA A 199 -6.87 14.85 -2.49
C ALA A 199 -7.79 15.91 -1.90
N THR A 200 -8.93 16.09 -2.55
CA THR A 200 -10.02 16.99 -2.19
C THR A 200 -11.33 16.24 -2.30
N ALA A 201 -12.16 16.30 -1.26
CA ALA A 201 -13.54 15.83 -1.28
C ALA A 201 -14.47 17.01 -1.60
N GLU A 202 -15.49 16.74 -2.42
CA GLU A 202 -16.46 17.74 -2.90
C GLU A 202 -15.76 19.00 -3.43
N PRO A 203 -14.92 18.86 -4.47
CA PRO A 203 -14.20 19.97 -5.03
C PRO A 203 -15.17 21.07 -5.52
N THR A 204 -14.83 22.32 -5.24
CA THR A 204 -15.60 23.49 -5.69
C THR A 204 -14.88 24.20 -6.83
N ASP A 205 -15.65 24.82 -7.72
CA ASP A 205 -15.14 25.75 -8.73
C ASP A 205 -14.66 27.04 -8.04
N GLY A 206 -13.37 27.10 -7.72
CA GLY A 206 -12.74 28.23 -7.06
C GLY A 206 -11.26 28.36 -7.45
N PRO A 207 -10.65 29.53 -7.25
CA PRO A 207 -9.25 29.73 -7.62
C PRO A 207 -8.36 28.75 -6.85
N VAL A 208 -7.53 27.99 -7.58
CA VAL A 208 -6.44 27.22 -7.00
C VAL A 208 -5.54 28.23 -6.28
N ARG A 209 -5.39 28.07 -4.95
CA ARG A 209 -4.60 29.00 -4.16
C ARG A 209 -3.12 28.81 -4.52
N TRP A 210 -2.48 29.90 -4.96
CA TRP A 210 -1.11 29.93 -5.50
C TRP A 210 -0.04 29.44 -4.50
N ASP A 211 -0.31 29.53 -3.20
CA ASP A 211 0.58 29.08 -2.12
C ASP A 211 0.31 27.64 -1.65
N SER A 212 -0.74 27.00 -2.15
CA SER A 212 -1.20 25.72 -1.62
C SER A 212 -1.57 24.67 -2.66
N GLU A 213 -1.62 24.97 -3.97
CA GLU A 213 -1.91 24.03 -5.07
C GLU A 213 -3.19 23.19 -4.87
N ARG A 214 -3.98 23.49 -3.83
CA ARG A 214 -5.13 22.73 -3.38
C ARG A 214 -6.38 23.30 -4.02
N GLN A 215 -7.10 22.44 -4.73
CA GLN A 215 -8.49 22.70 -5.06
C GLN A 215 -9.29 22.84 -3.76
N ALA A 216 -10.13 23.88 -3.67
CA ALA A 216 -11.02 24.04 -2.53
C ALA A 216 -12.08 22.93 -2.55
N GLY A 217 -12.52 22.51 -1.36
CA GLY A 217 -13.56 21.49 -1.18
C GLY A 217 -13.93 21.34 0.29
N SER A 218 -14.83 20.41 0.59
CA SER A 218 -15.32 20.18 1.95
C SER A 218 -14.30 19.49 2.86
N ALA A 219 -13.33 18.78 2.27
CA ALA A 219 -12.10 18.32 2.91
C ALA A 219 -10.93 18.22 1.93
N THR A 220 -9.70 18.40 2.42
CA THR A 220 -8.44 18.27 1.68
C THR A 220 -7.37 17.58 2.51
N GLY A 221 -6.37 17.01 1.86
CA GLY A 221 -5.18 16.47 2.51
C GLY A 221 -4.12 16.05 1.49
N PHE A 222 -2.93 15.71 1.99
CA PHE A 222 -1.88 15.12 1.17
C PHE A 222 -1.05 14.08 1.94
N VAL A 223 -0.38 13.21 1.19
CA VAL A 223 0.46 12.13 1.72
C VAL A 223 1.66 11.90 0.82
N PHE A 224 2.77 11.50 1.43
CA PHE A 224 3.93 10.97 0.72
C PHE A 224 3.85 9.45 0.59
N LEU A 225 4.32 8.93 -0.54
CA LEU A 225 4.40 7.51 -0.82
C LEU A 225 5.86 7.07 -0.74
N GLU A 226 6.17 6.10 0.11
CA GLU A 226 7.45 5.38 0.05
C GLU A 226 7.36 4.29 -1.02
N ARG A 227 8.39 4.18 -1.87
CA ARG A 227 8.50 3.14 -2.91
C ARG A 227 9.83 2.38 -2.90
N SER A 228 10.90 2.93 -2.32
CA SER A 228 12.25 2.36 -2.37
C SER A 228 12.48 1.28 -1.30
N ARG A 229 11.98 1.50 -0.08
CA ARG A 229 12.11 0.59 1.08
C ARG A 229 10.92 -0.35 1.26
N GLY A 230 9.87 -0.14 0.49
CA GLY A 230 8.63 -0.90 0.43
C GLY A 230 7.53 -0.07 -0.22
N ALA A 231 6.27 -0.39 0.07
CA ALA A 231 5.10 0.27 -0.49
C ALA A 231 4.15 0.68 0.63
N TRP A 232 4.23 1.93 1.07
CA TRP A 232 3.30 2.46 2.06
C TRP A 232 3.08 3.97 2.00
N LEU A 233 1.95 4.40 2.59
CA LEU A 233 1.66 5.79 2.89
C LEU A 233 2.44 6.27 4.11
N GLN A 234 3.10 7.42 4.00
CA GLN A 234 3.74 8.07 5.13
C GLN A 234 2.73 8.94 5.89
N SER A 235 2.36 8.51 7.09
CA SER A 235 1.26 9.09 7.85
C SER A 235 1.50 10.54 8.23
N ALA A 236 0.62 11.42 7.78
CA ALA A 236 0.72 12.86 7.98
C ALA A 236 -0.65 13.48 8.31
N GLU A 237 -1.32 13.03 9.38
CA GLU A 237 -2.67 13.54 9.79
C GLU A 237 -2.72 15.09 9.90
N GLY A 238 -1.60 15.73 10.21
CA GLY A 238 -1.48 17.19 10.26
C GLY A 238 -1.84 17.89 8.95
N THR A 239 -1.80 17.18 7.80
CA THR A 239 -2.10 17.74 6.48
C THR A 239 -3.59 17.83 6.17
N PHE A 240 -4.44 17.16 6.97
CA PHE A 240 -5.88 17.13 6.73
C PHE A 240 -6.56 18.47 7.08
N HIS A 241 -7.49 18.91 6.26
CA HIS A 241 -8.39 20.02 6.60
C HIS A 241 -9.78 19.66 6.12
N GLY A 242 -10.79 19.79 6.95
CA GLY A 242 -12.15 19.46 6.53
C GLY A 242 -13.20 20.05 7.44
N THR A 243 -14.39 20.25 6.90
CA THR A 243 -15.56 20.64 7.67
C THR A 243 -15.95 19.52 8.63
N ARG A 244 -16.70 19.85 9.69
CA ARG A 244 -17.20 18.85 10.65
C ARG A 244 -18.06 17.76 9.96
N PRO A 245 -19.01 18.10 9.06
CA PRO A 245 -19.79 17.10 8.33
C PRO A 245 -18.92 16.19 7.44
N ALA A 246 -18.02 16.77 6.64
CA ALA A 246 -17.15 15.99 5.76
C ALA A 246 -16.22 15.06 6.54
N THR A 247 -15.64 15.55 7.64
CA THR A 247 -14.77 14.74 8.52
C THR A 247 -15.53 13.54 9.08
N ALA A 248 -16.76 13.73 9.56
CA ALA A 248 -17.58 12.63 10.08
C ALA A 248 -17.90 11.61 8.97
N SER A 249 -18.32 12.08 7.80
CA SER A 249 -18.66 11.22 6.66
C SER A 249 -17.46 10.39 6.18
N LEU A 250 -16.29 11.02 6.01
CA LEU A 250 -15.06 10.36 5.59
C LEU A 250 -14.55 9.36 6.62
N ALA A 251 -14.70 9.65 7.92
CA ALA A 251 -14.21 8.79 9.00
C ALA A 251 -14.91 7.43 9.08
N GLU A 252 -16.16 7.35 8.63
CA GLU A 252 -16.98 6.13 8.65
C GLU A 252 -16.81 5.26 7.40
N MET A 253 -16.07 5.73 6.39
CA MET A 253 -15.79 4.92 5.20
C MET A 253 -14.94 3.69 5.54
N SER A 254 -15.23 2.58 4.88
CA SER A 254 -14.38 1.40 4.86
C SER A 254 -13.66 1.33 3.52
N VAL A 255 -12.35 1.59 3.53
CA VAL A 255 -11.52 1.63 2.30
C VAL A 255 -10.28 0.78 2.53
N ALA A 256 -9.96 -0.15 1.62
CA ALA A 256 -8.75 -0.96 1.69
C ALA A 256 -7.69 -0.45 0.71
N PRO A 257 -6.40 -0.41 1.07
CA PRO A 257 -5.34 -0.03 0.14
C PRO A 257 -5.09 -1.11 -0.92
N HIS A 258 -4.84 -0.71 -2.16
CA HIS A 258 -4.58 -1.61 -3.30
C HIS A 258 -3.08 -1.95 -3.42
N GLY A 259 -2.62 -2.95 -2.67
CA GLY A 259 -1.24 -3.44 -2.81
C GLY A 259 -0.18 -2.65 -2.03
N TYR A 260 -0.58 -1.84 -1.05
CA TYR A 260 0.33 -1.06 -0.21
C TYR A 260 -0.17 -0.98 1.24
N GLY A 261 0.69 -0.54 2.15
CA GLY A 261 0.32 -0.29 3.54
C GLY A 261 -0.09 1.17 3.77
N ASP A 262 -1.07 1.40 4.63
CA ASP A 262 -1.56 2.74 4.94
C ASP A 262 -0.95 3.35 6.21
N ARG A 263 -0.27 2.56 7.06
CA ARG A 263 0.18 2.94 8.41
C ARG A 263 1.68 3.23 8.53
N GLY A 264 2.32 3.72 7.48
CA GLY A 264 3.74 4.05 7.52
C GLY A 264 4.03 5.31 8.33
N GLN A 265 5.22 5.39 8.95
CA GLN A 265 5.71 6.65 9.51
C GLN A 265 6.38 7.49 8.42
N VAL A 266 6.42 8.81 8.63
CA VAL A 266 7.22 9.73 7.80
C VAL A 266 8.70 9.39 7.98
N ILE A 267 9.39 9.23 6.85
CA ILE A 267 10.84 8.99 6.82
C ILE A 267 11.48 10.31 6.37
N MET A 268 11.88 11.13 7.34
CA MET A 268 12.79 12.26 7.10
C MET A 268 14.24 11.84 7.34
#